data_AF-A0A7H4LVF3-F1
#
_entry.id   AF-A0A7H4LVF3-F1
#
_cell.length_a   1.000
_cell.length_b   1.000
_cell.length_c   1.000
_cell.angle_alpha   90.00
_cell.angle_beta   90.00
_cell.angle_gamma   90.00
#
_symmetry.space_group_name_H-M   'P 1'
#
loop_
_entity.id
_entity.type
_entity.pdbx_description
1 polymer ?
#
loop_
_entity_poly.entity_id
_entity_poly.type
_entity_poly.pdbx_seq_one_letter_code
_entity_poly.pdbx_strand_id
1 'polypeptide(L)'
;MPEREKNIHIQPSSSISRTHILPAMLAIVVVSSLCAFVSPPLGPWREILTNPGMYIDLLALLFLLFMLWSSTKVRMNHVAVNWVRYGLLLWIAGGTFDLMDEIFHQPRWMGYYCEDLLRLSGMLLSAVGVYKIIERINLLYVDARSQSLKDELTQLPNRRFFIDTIREKEGRRLALMIVDIDYFKKINDTWGHLGGGRSAVCPWQTAGEAYQR
;
A
#
# COMPACT_ATOMS: atom_id res chain seq x y z
N MET A 1 9.25 43.18 5.96
CA MET A 1 9.98 41.91 6.22
C MET A 1 9.52 40.91 5.18
N PRO A 2 10.42 40.35 4.35
CA PRO A 2 10.03 39.54 3.20
C PRO A 2 9.68 38.10 3.60
N GLU A 3 8.76 37.51 2.85
CA GLU A 3 8.27 36.14 2.98
C GLU A 3 9.41 35.12 2.91
N ARG A 4 9.48 34.27 3.93
CA ARG A 4 10.29 33.04 3.89
C ARG A 4 9.45 31.99 3.16
N GLU A 5 9.62 31.89 1.85
CA GLU A 5 9.23 30.70 1.09
C GLU A 5 9.87 29.48 1.77
N LYS A 6 9.07 28.70 2.48
CA LYS A 6 9.44 27.33 2.86
C LYS A 6 9.47 26.54 1.55
N ASN A 7 10.63 26.53 0.90
CA ASN A 7 10.99 25.50 -0.06
C ASN A 7 10.90 24.15 0.64
N ILE A 8 9.73 23.52 0.54
CA ILE A 8 9.55 22.10 0.86
C ILE A 8 10.33 21.37 -0.24
N HIS A 9 11.62 21.16 0.00
CA HIS A 9 12.39 20.18 -0.73
C HIS A 9 11.76 18.81 -0.48
N ILE A 10 10.85 18.42 -1.37
CA ILE A 10 10.44 17.03 -1.51
C ILE A 10 11.69 16.30 -2.00
N GLN A 11 12.51 15.82 -1.08
CA GLN A 11 13.59 14.90 -1.43
C GLN A 11 12.96 13.71 -2.15
N PRO A 12 13.47 13.30 -3.32
CA PRO A 12 12.98 12.13 -4.00
C PRO A 12 13.43 10.90 -3.19
N SER A 13 12.59 10.42 -2.28
CA SER A 13 12.83 9.20 -1.48
C SER A 13 12.69 7.92 -2.31
N SER A 14 13.07 7.94 -3.59
CA SER A 14 12.76 6.89 -4.57
C SER A 14 13.92 5.93 -4.87
N SER A 15 15.12 6.14 -4.30
CA SER A 15 16.32 5.37 -4.69
C SER A 15 16.53 4.07 -3.90
N ILE A 16 16.12 4.01 -2.63
CA ILE A 16 16.54 2.92 -1.71
C ILE A 16 15.91 1.56 -2.04
N SER A 17 14.74 1.50 -2.70
CA SER A 17 14.11 0.19 -2.99
C SER A 17 14.49 -0.41 -4.33
N ARG A 18 15.01 0.37 -5.29
CA ARG A 18 15.43 -0.15 -6.61
C ARG A 18 16.78 -0.87 -6.53
N THR A 19 17.61 -0.49 -5.58
CA THR A 19 18.98 -1.02 -5.39
C THR A 19 18.99 -2.52 -5.04
N HIS A 20 17.94 -3.06 -4.42
CA HIS A 20 17.92 -4.47 -3.97
C HIS A 20 17.21 -5.44 -4.93
N ILE A 21 16.37 -4.96 -5.87
CA ILE A 21 15.62 -5.83 -6.79
C ILE A 21 16.53 -6.34 -7.92
N LEU A 22 17.31 -5.43 -8.53
CA LEU A 22 18.24 -5.77 -9.60
C LEU A 22 19.26 -6.86 -9.21
N PRO A 23 19.99 -6.77 -8.08
CA PRO A 23 20.92 -7.83 -7.69
C PRO A 23 20.21 -9.15 -7.39
N ALA A 24 18.99 -9.13 -6.85
CA ALA A 24 18.21 -10.35 -6.62
C ALA A 24 17.80 -11.02 -7.94
N MET A 25 17.36 -10.24 -8.94
CA MET A 25 17.06 -10.78 -10.27
C MET A 25 18.31 -11.35 -10.95
N LEU A 26 19.45 -10.66 -10.85
CA LEU A 26 20.71 -11.16 -11.36
C LEU A 26 21.13 -12.47 -10.69
N ALA A 27 20.93 -12.58 -9.37
CA ALA A 27 21.19 -13.82 -8.65
C ALA A 27 20.32 -14.98 -9.15
N ILE A 28 19.03 -14.76 -9.39
CA ILE A 28 18.13 -15.77 -9.96
C ILE A 28 18.64 -16.22 -11.34
N VAL A 29 18.98 -15.28 -12.22
CA VAL A 29 19.50 -15.58 -13.56
C VAL A 29 20.83 -16.34 -13.51
N VAL A 30 21.74 -15.94 -12.62
CA VAL A 30 23.04 -16.61 -12.46
C VAL A 30 22.86 -18.03 -11.95
N VAL A 31 22.01 -18.24 -10.95
CA VAL A 31 21.73 -19.56 -10.38
C VAL A 31 21.07 -20.47 -11.43
N SER A 32 20.05 -19.99 -12.14
CA SER A 32 19.40 -20.77 -13.18
C SER A 32 20.34 -21.11 -14.34
N SER A 33 21.20 -20.16 -14.77
CA SER A 33 22.21 -20.41 -15.80
C SER A 33 23.25 -21.45 -15.36
N LEU A 34 23.67 -21.41 -14.09
CA LEU A 34 24.61 -22.39 -13.54
C LEU A 34 23.98 -23.79 -13.51
N CYS A 35 22.71 -23.90 -13.08
CA CYS A 35 21.98 -25.16 -13.10
C CYS A 35 21.80 -25.70 -14.53
N ALA A 36 21.45 -24.84 -15.49
CA ALA A 36 21.33 -25.21 -16.89
C ALA A 36 22.66 -25.68 -17.51
N PHE A 37 23.81 -25.16 -17.05
CA PHE A 37 25.11 -25.60 -17.52
C PHE A 37 25.51 -26.98 -17.01
N VAL A 38 25.08 -27.35 -15.79
CA VAL A 38 25.41 -28.63 -15.16
C VAL A 38 24.49 -29.76 -15.65
N SER A 39 23.23 -29.43 -15.98
CA SER A 39 22.22 -30.43 -16.32
C SER A 39 22.12 -30.68 -17.83
N PRO A 40 22.02 -31.95 -18.28
CA PRO A 40 21.81 -32.25 -19.69
C PRO A 40 20.37 -31.91 -20.11
N PRO A 41 20.15 -31.48 -21.37
CA PRO A 41 18.80 -31.22 -21.89
C PRO A 41 17.96 -32.51 -21.92
N LEU A 42 16.64 -32.37 -21.80
CA LEU A 42 15.71 -33.52 -21.81
C LEU A 42 15.63 -34.25 -23.15
N GLY A 43 15.89 -33.54 -24.25
CA GLY A 43 15.82 -34.09 -25.59
C GLY A 43 16.29 -33.10 -26.66
N PRO A 44 16.03 -33.41 -27.94
CA PRO A 44 16.27 -32.47 -29.04
C PRO A 44 15.45 -31.19 -28.85
N TRP A 45 16.03 -30.05 -29.24
CA TRP A 45 15.35 -28.74 -29.13
C TRP A 45 13.95 -28.69 -29.77
N ARG A 46 13.70 -29.49 -30.81
CA ARG A 46 12.38 -29.56 -31.46
C ARG A 46 11.31 -30.13 -30.54
N GLU A 47 11.63 -31.18 -29.77
CA GLU A 47 10.68 -31.82 -28.85
C GLU A 47 10.39 -30.92 -27.65
N ILE A 48 11.43 -30.30 -27.11
CA ILE A 48 11.32 -29.30 -26.03
C ILE A 48 10.41 -28.14 -26.48
N LEU A 49 10.65 -27.58 -27.66
CA LEU A 49 9.84 -26.47 -28.20
C LEU A 49 8.40 -26.87 -28.56
N THR A 50 8.09 -28.15 -28.70
CA THR A 50 6.71 -28.63 -28.89
C THR A 50 5.98 -28.91 -27.58
N ASN A 51 6.68 -28.89 -26.44
CA ASN A 51 6.06 -29.14 -25.16
C ASN A 51 5.15 -27.96 -24.74
N PRO A 52 3.84 -28.18 -24.54
CA PRO A 52 2.93 -27.11 -24.12
C PRO A 52 3.24 -26.56 -22.72
N GLY A 53 3.83 -27.37 -21.81
CA GLY A 53 4.17 -26.96 -20.44
C GLY A 53 5.10 -25.76 -20.41
N MET A 54 6.17 -25.81 -21.20
CA MET A 54 7.15 -24.71 -21.33
C MET A 54 6.49 -23.35 -21.65
N TYR A 55 5.49 -23.32 -22.54
CA TYR A 55 4.81 -22.06 -22.88
C TYR A 55 3.94 -21.52 -21.74
N ILE A 56 3.33 -22.43 -20.97
CA ILE A 56 2.53 -22.07 -19.80
C ILE A 56 3.44 -21.47 -18.73
N ASP A 57 4.58 -22.09 -18.45
CA ASP A 57 5.51 -21.64 -17.41
C ASP A 57 6.20 -20.33 -17.81
N LEU A 58 6.55 -20.20 -19.09
CA LEU A 58 7.06 -18.94 -19.65
C LEU A 58 6.03 -17.82 -19.52
N LEU A 59 4.76 -18.08 -19.83
CA LEU A 59 3.69 -17.09 -19.68
C LEU A 59 3.48 -16.70 -18.22
N ALA A 60 3.51 -17.67 -17.29
CA ALA A 60 3.42 -17.43 -15.86
C ALA A 60 4.58 -16.56 -15.36
N LEU A 61 5.81 -16.84 -15.80
CA LEU A 61 7.00 -16.02 -15.49
C LEU A 61 6.89 -14.60 -16.04
N LEU A 62 6.40 -14.42 -17.27
CA LEU A 62 6.17 -13.08 -17.83
C LEU A 62 5.14 -12.29 -17.01
N PHE A 63 4.07 -12.95 -16.55
CA PHE A 63 3.09 -12.33 -15.67
C PHE A 63 3.70 -11.92 -14.32
N LEU A 64 4.52 -12.77 -13.72
CA LEU A 64 5.24 -12.46 -12.47
C LEU A 64 6.21 -11.29 -12.65
N LEU A 65 6.96 -11.24 -13.75
CA LEU A 65 7.85 -10.12 -14.08
C LEU A 65 7.07 -8.82 -14.28
N PHE A 66 5.91 -8.89 -14.94
CA PHE A 66 5.02 -7.74 -15.09
C PHE A 66 4.51 -7.24 -13.73
N MET A 67 4.08 -8.14 -12.85
CA MET A 67 3.65 -7.80 -11.48
C MET A 67 4.80 -7.18 -10.68
N LEU A 68 6.01 -7.74 -10.77
CA LEU A 68 7.19 -7.19 -10.11
C LEU A 68 7.50 -5.79 -10.64
N TRP A 69 7.49 -5.59 -11.96
CA TRP A 69 7.68 -4.28 -12.57
C TRP A 69 6.61 -3.27 -12.12
N SER A 70 5.33 -3.66 -12.12
CA SER A 70 4.20 -2.85 -11.67
C SER A 70 4.39 -2.42 -10.20
N SER A 71 4.85 -3.33 -9.34
CA SER A 71 5.14 -3.02 -7.93
C SER A 71 6.22 -1.95 -7.75
N THR A 72 7.14 -1.77 -8.71
CA THR A 72 8.17 -0.72 -8.64
C THR A 72 7.62 0.69 -8.89
N LYS A 73 6.41 0.79 -9.46
CA LYS A 73 5.72 2.07 -9.72
C LYS A 73 4.92 2.56 -8.52
N VAL A 74 4.60 1.67 -7.57
CA VAL A 74 3.81 1.98 -6.37
C VAL A 74 4.62 2.85 -5.40
N ARG A 75 4.11 4.05 -5.10
CA ARG A 75 4.71 5.07 -4.22
C ARG A 75 4.15 5.03 -2.78
N MET A 76 4.01 3.83 -2.22
CA MET A 76 3.54 3.62 -0.83
C MET A 76 4.71 3.39 0.13
N ASN A 77 4.42 3.29 1.43
CA ASN A 77 5.43 3.01 2.46
C ASN A 77 6.35 1.84 2.06
N HIS A 78 7.66 2.09 2.06
CA HIS A 78 8.66 1.18 1.53
C HIS A 78 8.59 -0.21 2.17
N VAL A 79 8.25 -0.31 3.46
CA VAL A 79 8.24 -1.60 4.18
C VAL A 79 7.21 -2.57 3.59
N ALA A 80 5.94 -2.18 3.49
CA ALA A 80 4.87 -3.09 3.06
C ALA A 80 5.01 -3.49 1.59
N VAL A 81 5.43 -2.56 0.72
CA VAL A 81 5.67 -2.84 -0.70
C VAL A 81 6.90 -3.75 -0.89
N ASN A 82 7.91 -3.64 -0.02
CA ASN A 82 9.08 -4.52 -0.09
C ASN A 82 8.72 -5.98 0.24
N TRP A 83 7.80 -6.25 1.18
CA TRP A 83 7.31 -7.61 1.41
C TRP A 83 6.70 -8.24 0.15
N VAL A 84 5.88 -7.47 -0.58
CA VAL A 84 5.32 -7.91 -1.86
C VAL A 84 6.41 -8.20 -2.89
N ARG A 85 7.41 -7.32 -3.00
CA ARG A 85 8.52 -7.48 -3.95
C ARG A 85 9.39 -8.70 -3.65
N TYR A 86 9.74 -8.92 -2.38
CA TYR A 86 10.52 -10.09 -1.98
C TYR A 86 9.72 -11.39 -2.18
N GLY A 87 8.42 -11.37 -1.92
CA GLY A 87 7.54 -12.49 -2.24
C GLY A 87 7.49 -12.79 -3.75
N LEU A 88 7.33 -11.76 -4.58
CA LEU A 88 7.37 -11.90 -6.04
C LEU A 88 8.71 -12.41 -6.55
N LEU A 89 9.84 -11.97 -5.97
CA LEU A 89 11.18 -12.46 -6.34
C LEU A 89 11.36 -13.95 -6.03
N LEU A 90 10.91 -14.40 -4.86
CA LEU A 90 10.93 -15.83 -4.51
C LEU A 90 10.01 -16.65 -5.41
N TRP A 91 8.84 -16.11 -5.75
CA TRP A 91 7.92 -16.77 -6.67
C TRP A 91 8.50 -16.87 -8.08
N ILE A 92 9.17 -15.81 -8.57
CA ILE A 92 9.91 -15.85 -9.84
C ILE A 92 11.01 -16.92 -9.78
N ALA A 93 11.75 -17.03 -8.68
CA ALA A 93 12.77 -18.07 -8.52
C ALA A 93 12.15 -19.48 -8.62
N GLY A 94 11.01 -19.72 -7.97
CA GLY A 94 10.26 -20.98 -8.10
C GLY A 94 9.83 -21.25 -9.55
N GLY A 95 9.21 -20.26 -10.20
CA GLY A 95 8.79 -20.37 -11.60
C GLY A 95 9.95 -20.56 -12.59
N THR A 96 11.15 -20.07 -12.27
CA THR A 96 12.35 -20.35 -13.10
C THR A 96 12.83 -21.78 -12.96
N PHE A 97 12.63 -22.42 -11.82
CA PHE A 97 12.94 -23.84 -11.64
C PHE A 97 11.91 -24.72 -12.32
N ASP A 98 10.63 -24.36 -12.21
CA ASP A 98 9.49 -24.93 -12.95
C ASP A 98 9.79 -24.91 -14.46
N LEU A 99 10.02 -23.74 -15.06
CA LEU A 99 10.39 -23.66 -16.50
C LEU A 99 11.65 -24.46 -16.87
N MET A 100 12.60 -24.60 -15.94
CA MET A 100 13.86 -25.30 -16.20
C MET A 100 13.67 -26.82 -16.28
N ASP A 101 12.70 -27.37 -15.56
CA ASP A 101 12.44 -28.81 -15.53
C ASP A 101 11.91 -29.33 -16.88
N GLU A 102 11.27 -28.47 -17.68
CA GLU A 102 10.80 -28.78 -19.04
C GLU A 102 11.93 -28.79 -20.08
N ILE A 103 13.10 -28.21 -19.75
CA ILE A 103 14.24 -28.07 -20.66
C ILE A 103 15.38 -29.02 -20.28
N PHE A 104 15.64 -29.22 -18.98
CA PHE A 104 16.81 -29.92 -18.47
C PHE A 104 16.44 -31.01 -17.46
N HIS A 105 17.26 -32.08 -17.41
CA HIS A 105 17.13 -33.09 -16.37
C HIS A 105 17.50 -32.50 -15.00
N GLN A 106 16.49 -32.22 -14.18
CA GLN A 106 16.69 -31.66 -12.86
C GLN A 106 16.85 -32.75 -11.78
N PRO A 107 17.69 -32.53 -10.74
CA PRO A 107 17.74 -33.44 -9.59
C PRO A 107 16.37 -33.56 -8.91
N ARG A 108 15.92 -34.79 -8.63
CA ARG A 108 14.58 -35.04 -8.05
C ARG A 108 14.28 -34.23 -6.78
N TRP A 109 15.28 -34.04 -5.91
CA TRP A 109 15.10 -33.26 -4.68
C TRP A 109 14.82 -31.78 -4.96
N MET A 110 15.35 -31.22 -6.05
CA MET A 110 15.15 -29.82 -6.42
C MET A 110 13.70 -29.61 -6.88
N GLY A 111 13.17 -30.48 -7.74
CA GLY A 111 11.77 -30.41 -8.17
C GLY A 111 10.80 -30.60 -7.00
N TYR A 112 10.98 -31.63 -6.18
CA TYR A 112 10.03 -31.90 -5.07
C TYR A 112 10.00 -30.85 -3.97
N TYR A 113 11.14 -30.22 -3.66
CA TYR A 113 11.24 -29.37 -2.49
C TYR A 113 11.46 -27.90 -2.83
N CYS A 114 12.32 -27.57 -3.78
CA CYS A 114 12.69 -26.17 -4.00
C CYS A 114 11.63 -25.40 -4.76
N GLU A 115 11.06 -25.98 -5.81
CA GLU A 115 10.03 -25.34 -6.64
C GLU A 115 8.80 -24.95 -5.81
N ASP A 116 8.16 -25.93 -5.18
CA ASP A 116 6.96 -25.71 -4.37
C ASP A 116 7.22 -24.83 -3.15
N LEU A 117 8.35 -25.01 -2.46
CA LEU A 117 8.67 -24.19 -1.28
C LEU A 117 8.92 -22.73 -1.66
N LEU A 118 9.63 -22.46 -2.76
CA LEU A 118 9.86 -21.10 -3.26
C LEU A 118 8.54 -20.46 -3.72
N ARG A 119 7.69 -21.23 -4.42
CA ARG A 119 6.38 -20.76 -4.89
C ARG A 119 5.46 -20.41 -3.72
N LEU A 120 5.29 -21.32 -2.76
CA LEU A 120 4.42 -21.14 -1.61
C LEU A 120 4.92 -20.04 -0.68
N SER A 121 6.23 -19.98 -0.41
CA SER A 121 6.82 -18.90 0.40
C SER A 121 6.67 -17.55 -0.29
N GLY A 122 6.87 -17.49 -1.61
CA GLY A 122 6.66 -16.29 -2.41
C GLY A 122 5.21 -15.79 -2.39
N MET A 123 4.24 -16.69 -2.56
CA MET A 123 2.81 -16.39 -2.43
C MET A 123 2.45 -15.89 -1.03
N LEU A 124 2.93 -16.56 0.02
CA LEU A 124 2.68 -16.18 1.41
C LEU A 124 3.24 -14.79 1.74
N LEU A 125 4.48 -14.52 1.39
CA LEU A 125 5.12 -13.22 1.61
C LEU A 125 4.40 -12.09 0.85
N SER A 126 3.97 -12.38 -0.39
CA SER A 126 3.17 -11.45 -1.18
C SER A 126 1.82 -11.17 -0.53
N ALA A 127 1.13 -12.20 -0.04
CA ALA A 127 -0.15 -12.07 0.66
C ALA A 127 -0.02 -11.24 1.95
N VAL A 128 1.02 -11.49 2.75
CA VAL A 128 1.32 -10.70 3.96
C VAL A 128 1.61 -9.24 3.61
N GLY A 129 2.38 -9.00 2.54
CA GLY A 129 2.65 -7.66 2.05
C GLY A 129 1.38 -6.92 1.63
N VAL A 130 0.48 -7.58 0.89
CA VAL A 130 -0.82 -7.02 0.50
C VAL A 130 -1.70 -6.74 1.72
N TYR A 131 -1.79 -7.67 2.68
CA TYR A 131 -2.53 -7.45 3.93
C TYR A 131 -2.03 -6.21 4.68
N LYS A 132 -0.71 -6.03 4.80
CA LYS A 132 -0.09 -4.85 5.43
C LYS A 132 -0.40 -3.55 4.67
N ILE A 133 -0.49 -3.60 3.34
CA ILE A 133 -0.91 -2.46 2.53
C ILE A 133 -2.37 -2.10 2.84
N ILE A 134 -3.27 -3.09 2.88
CA ILE A 134 -4.70 -2.89 3.17
C ILE A 134 -4.89 -2.33 4.58
N GLU A 135 -4.20 -2.89 5.57
CA GLU A 135 -4.21 -2.41 6.96
C GLU A 135 -3.84 -0.93 7.02
N ARG A 136 -2.77 -0.52 6.35
CA ARG A 136 -2.33 0.87 6.31
C ARG A 136 -3.31 1.78 5.56
N ILE A 137 -3.91 1.32 4.48
CA ILE A 137 -4.94 2.09 3.76
C ILE A 137 -6.15 2.31 4.67
N ASN A 138 -6.60 1.28 5.40
CA ASN A 138 -7.74 1.39 6.30
C ASN A 138 -7.46 2.36 7.46
N LEU A 139 -6.27 2.31 8.05
CA LEU A 139 -5.86 3.27 9.08
C LEU A 139 -5.89 4.72 8.56
N LEU A 140 -5.30 4.97 7.40
CA LEU A 140 -5.32 6.30 6.77
C LEU A 140 -6.74 6.75 6.41
N TYR A 141 -7.60 5.81 5.99
CA TYR A 141 -9.00 6.08 5.70
C TYR A 141 -9.78 6.47 6.96
N VAL A 142 -9.58 5.76 8.07
CA VAL A 142 -10.21 6.09 9.36
C VAL A 142 -9.73 7.45 9.88
N ASP A 143 -8.43 7.72 9.80
CA ASP A 143 -7.85 9.01 10.21
C ASP A 143 -8.43 10.17 9.38
N ALA A 144 -8.41 10.05 8.05
CA ALA A 144 -9.00 11.03 7.14
C ALA A 144 -10.50 11.21 7.38
N ARG A 145 -11.23 10.12 7.67
CA ARG A 145 -12.65 10.18 8.03
C ARG A 145 -12.84 10.95 9.33
N SER A 146 -12.06 10.68 10.36
CA SER A 146 -12.17 11.34 11.68
C SER A 146 -11.88 12.85 11.60
N GLN A 147 -10.91 13.25 10.78
CA GLN A 147 -10.63 14.65 10.47
C GLN A 147 -11.77 15.29 9.68
N SER A 148 -12.33 14.56 8.71
CA SER A 148 -13.51 15.02 7.97
C SER A 148 -14.80 15.04 8.78
N LEU A 149 -14.83 14.48 9.99
CA LEU A 149 -15.99 14.48 10.89
C LEU A 149 -15.90 15.56 11.97
N LYS A 150 -14.78 16.30 12.04
CA LYS A 150 -14.58 17.43 12.94
C LYS A 150 -14.35 18.69 12.12
N ASP A 151 -14.99 19.78 12.51
CA ASP A 151 -14.72 21.08 11.91
C ASP A 151 -13.38 21.62 12.42
N GLU A 152 -12.44 21.96 11.53
CA GLU A 152 -11.07 22.33 11.92
C GLU A 152 -11.01 23.61 12.77
N LEU A 153 -11.97 24.53 12.57
CA LEU A 153 -12.01 25.83 13.24
C LEU A 153 -12.57 25.74 14.67
N THR A 154 -13.51 24.83 14.89
CA THR A 154 -14.23 24.69 16.17
C THR A 154 -13.90 23.41 16.93
N GLN A 155 -13.24 22.44 16.29
CA GLN A 155 -13.02 21.06 16.78
C GLN A 155 -14.31 20.29 17.13
N LEU A 156 -15.47 20.86 16.79
CA LEU A 156 -16.78 20.26 17.05
C LEU A 156 -17.14 19.22 15.98
N PRO A 157 -18.03 18.26 16.30
CA PRO A 157 -18.52 17.31 15.33
C PRO A 157 -19.21 18.05 14.19
N ASN A 158 -18.83 17.74 12.95
CA ASN A 158 -19.36 18.44 11.81
C ASN A 158 -20.77 17.92 11.44
N ARG A 159 -21.41 18.63 10.51
CA ARG A 159 -22.73 18.26 9.99
C ARG A 159 -22.81 16.80 9.51
N ARG A 160 -21.72 16.24 9.00
CA ARG A 160 -21.65 14.86 8.50
C ARG A 160 -21.72 13.84 9.65
N PHE A 161 -20.99 14.08 10.74
CA PHE A 161 -21.06 13.29 11.97
C PHE A 161 -22.47 13.31 12.58
N PHE A 162 -23.10 14.49 12.60
CA PHE A 162 -24.47 14.66 13.09
C PHE A 162 -25.49 13.82 12.30
N ILE A 163 -25.41 13.83 10.95
CA ILE A 163 -26.31 13.05 10.09
C ILE A 163 -26.08 11.55 10.23
N ASP A 164 -24.82 11.09 10.29
CA ASP A 164 -24.49 9.67 10.50
C ASP A 164 -25.03 9.17 11.85
N THR A 165 -24.89 9.98 12.92
CA THR A 165 -25.39 9.65 14.26
C THR A 165 -26.92 9.53 14.31
N ILE A 166 -27.65 10.41 13.60
CA ILE A 166 -29.11 10.33 13.53
C ILE A 166 -29.55 9.06 12.81
N ARG A 167 -28.87 8.67 11.71
CA ARG A 167 -29.16 7.44 10.98
C ARG A 167 -28.92 6.19 11.83
N GLU A 168 -27.83 6.13 12.58
CA GLU A 168 -27.56 5.00 13.49
C GLU A 168 -28.60 4.87 14.63
N LYS A 169 -29.32 5.95 14.94
CA LYS A 169 -30.34 6.00 15.98
C LYS A 169 -31.76 5.97 15.41
N GLU A 170 -31.94 5.67 14.12
CA GLU A 170 -33.26 5.48 13.53
C GLU A 170 -34.08 4.44 14.31
N GLY A 171 -35.35 4.76 14.55
CA GLY A 171 -36.27 3.92 15.35
C GLY A 171 -36.26 4.18 16.86
N ARG A 172 -35.46 5.13 17.37
CA ARG A 172 -35.54 5.60 18.77
C ARG A 172 -36.14 7.01 18.85
N ARG A 173 -36.78 7.35 19.97
CA ARG A 173 -37.20 8.73 20.25
C ARG A 173 -35.95 9.59 20.47
N LEU A 174 -35.73 10.56 19.59
CA LEU A 174 -34.63 11.52 19.64
C LEU A 174 -35.18 12.93 19.80
N ALA A 175 -34.49 13.77 20.56
CA ALA A 175 -34.74 15.20 20.63
C ALA A 175 -33.60 15.94 19.95
N LEU A 176 -33.92 16.88 19.06
CA LEU A 176 -32.96 17.70 18.33
C LEU A 176 -33.10 19.16 18.76
N MET A 177 -32.01 19.74 19.25
CA MET A 177 -31.91 21.17 19.52
C MET A 177 -31.00 21.81 18.47
N ILE A 178 -31.52 22.81 17.75
CA ILE A 178 -30.76 23.62 16.81
C ILE A 178 -30.60 25.00 17.45
N VAL A 179 -29.36 25.44 17.61
CA VAL A 179 -29.02 26.74 18.18
C VAL A 179 -28.47 27.60 17.05
N ASP A 180 -29.09 28.77 16.82
CA ASP A 180 -28.58 29.80 15.92
C ASP A 180 -28.01 30.96 16.75
N ILE A 181 -26.90 31.54 16.30
CA ILE A 181 -26.26 32.66 17.01
C ILE A 181 -26.67 33.96 16.32
N ASP A 182 -27.57 34.70 16.98
CA ASP A 182 -28.03 35.99 16.50
C ASP A 182 -26.86 36.98 16.33
N TYR A 183 -26.89 37.77 15.25
CA TYR A 183 -25.91 38.79 14.90
C TYR A 183 -24.47 38.30 14.66
N PHE A 184 -24.25 37.01 14.40
CA PHE A 184 -22.94 36.44 14.09
C PHE A 184 -22.19 37.19 12.97
N LYS A 185 -22.92 37.66 11.94
CA LYS A 185 -22.39 38.47 10.85
C LYS A 185 -21.73 39.76 11.34
N LYS A 186 -22.33 40.45 12.32
CA LYS A 186 -21.81 41.72 12.87
C LYS A 186 -20.52 41.51 13.66
N ILE A 187 -20.39 40.39 14.37
CA ILE A 187 -19.17 40.00 15.08
C ILE A 187 -18.07 39.66 14.07
N ASN A 188 -18.38 38.88 13.04
CA ASN A 188 -17.42 38.52 12.00
C ASN A 188 -17.00 39.74 11.16
N ASP A 189 -17.90 40.71 10.93
CA ASP A 189 -17.56 41.97 10.24
C ASP A 189 -16.72 42.91 11.13
N THR A 190 -16.83 42.81 12.47
CA THR A 190 -16.06 43.64 13.43
C THR A 190 -14.67 43.08 13.73
N TRP A 191 -14.51 41.74 13.74
CA TRP A 191 -13.28 41.07 14.16
C TRP A 191 -12.63 40.19 13.06
N GLY A 192 -13.34 39.88 11.98
CA GLY A 192 -12.92 38.93 10.93
C GLY A 192 -11.98 39.49 9.85
N HIS A 193 -11.57 40.75 9.96
CA HIS A 193 -10.55 41.37 9.09
C HIS A 193 -9.15 41.44 9.72
N LEU A 194 -8.92 40.85 10.91
CA LEU A 194 -7.57 40.66 11.43
C LEU A 194 -6.95 39.44 10.73
N GLY A 195 -6.29 39.73 9.61
CA GLY A 195 -5.69 38.74 8.72
C GLY A 195 -4.70 37.81 9.40
N GLY A 196 -4.71 36.57 8.92
CA GLY A 196 -3.51 35.78 8.70
C GLY A 196 -2.71 35.41 9.96
N GLY A 197 -3.10 34.29 10.57
CA GLY A 197 -2.16 33.44 11.29
C GLY A 197 -2.12 33.62 12.80
N ARG A 198 -2.35 32.48 13.46
CA ARG A 198 -2.18 32.18 14.88
C ARG A 198 -3.35 32.60 15.79
N SER A 199 -4.02 31.56 16.27
CA SER A 199 -4.67 31.51 17.57
C SER A 199 -6.02 32.21 17.69
N ALA A 200 -6.97 31.87 16.82
CA ALA A 200 -8.38 31.94 17.20
C ALA A 200 -8.73 30.70 18.04
N VAL A 201 -8.23 30.63 19.27
CA VAL A 201 -8.82 29.75 20.28
C VAL A 201 -10.16 30.36 20.62
N CYS A 202 -11.22 29.77 20.08
CA CYS A 202 -12.58 30.22 20.28
C CYS A 202 -13.00 29.91 21.74
N PRO A 203 -13.69 30.84 22.46
CA PRO A 203 -14.05 30.67 23.89
C PRO A 203 -14.97 29.49 24.21
N TRP A 204 -15.50 28.79 23.19
CA TRP A 204 -16.48 27.72 23.30
C TRP A 204 -15.97 26.44 23.97
N GLN A 205 -14.65 26.24 24.09
CA GLN A 205 -14.10 25.08 24.80
C GLN A 205 -14.51 25.03 26.29
N THR A 206 -14.81 26.17 26.91
CA THR A 206 -15.14 26.26 28.34
C THR A 206 -16.59 25.90 28.67
N ALA A 207 -17.49 25.84 27.68
CA ALA A 207 -18.91 25.58 27.93
C ALA A 207 -19.26 24.09 28.05
N GLY A 208 -18.42 23.19 27.48
CA GLY A 208 -18.65 21.75 27.53
C GLY A 208 -18.37 21.11 28.90
N GLU A 209 -17.48 21.71 29.70
CA GLU A 209 -17.13 21.20 31.04
C GLU A 209 -18.14 21.59 32.14
N ALA A 210 -18.99 22.57 31.88
CA ALA A 210 -19.96 23.07 32.86
C ALA A 210 -21.27 22.25 32.94
N TYR A 211 -21.48 21.26 32.06
CA TYR A 211 -22.71 20.45 32.03
C TYR A 211 -22.56 19.06 32.70
N GLN A 212 -21.41 18.77 33.31
CA GLN A 212 -21.18 17.54 34.08
C GLN A 212 -21.09 17.75 35.62
N ARG A 213 -21.66 18.84 36.15
CA ARG A 213 -21.90 19.00 37.59
C ARG A 213 -23.36 19.31 37.88
#